data_AF-W5MA89-F1
#
_entry.id   AF-W5MA89-F1
#
_cell.length_a   1.000
_cell.length_b   1.000
_cell.length_c   1.000
_cell.angle_alpha   90.00
_cell.angle_beta   90.00
_cell.angle_gamma   90.00
#
_symmetry.space_group_name_H-M   'P 1'
#
loop_
_entity.id
_entity.type
_entity.pdbx_description
1 polymer ?
#
loop_
_entity_poly.entity_id
_entity_poly.type
_entity_poly.pdbx_seq_one_letter_code
_entity_poly.pdbx_strand_id
1 'polypeptide(L)'
;MSQDSDKPTSGEDKLDDPSETRNRAESLDPSEESLRKRVRQRTPSPHGGGSVPSSPPRFVSVEELMETAKGVTNMALAHEIVVNGGFQVKPSHLTEGRVTSLEKRVREIVHKAFWDCLEAQLSEDPPTYDHAIRLLGEIKETLLSFLLPGHSRLRNQINEVLDLELIRQEAENGALDINKVAEFVISMMGTLCAPARDEEIKKLRDITAIVPLFKAIFSVMDLMKIDMANFAVSSIRPHLMQQSVEYERKKFQEFIEKQPNSLDFTQKWLQDAANALVNVEAEASPPCAGAAGLRAPALSPLTVHNQAYLRLLKWDHTRSPFPEISVMHTRRFQ
;
A
#
# COMPACT_ATOMS: atom_id res chain seq x y z
N MET A 1 -69.71 21.82 -33.75
CA MET A 1 -70.23 23.00 -33.03
C MET A 1 -69.82 22.83 -31.57
N SER A 2 -69.08 23.72 -30.92
CA SER A 2 -68.39 24.93 -31.41
C SER A 2 -67.19 25.27 -30.51
N GLN A 3 -66.47 26.35 -30.85
CA GLN A 3 -65.30 27.00 -30.22
C GLN A 3 -65.28 27.02 -28.66
N ASP A 4 -64.16 27.03 -27.91
CA ASP A 4 -62.76 27.51 -28.09
C ASP A 4 -62.48 28.95 -27.54
N SER A 5 -61.31 29.11 -26.90
CA SER A 5 -60.52 30.34 -26.58
C SER A 5 -60.83 31.29 -25.39
N ASP A 6 -59.93 31.23 -24.39
CA ASP A 6 -59.12 32.31 -23.72
C ASP A 6 -59.62 33.49 -22.83
N LYS A 7 -58.80 33.77 -21.77
CA LYS A 7 -58.60 35.01 -20.95
C LYS A 7 -59.78 35.53 -20.06
N PRO A 8 -59.64 36.58 -19.17
CA PRO A 8 -58.55 37.57 -18.84
C PRO A 8 -57.50 37.06 -17.79
N THR A 9 -56.47 37.78 -17.27
CA THR A 9 -55.89 39.18 -17.27
C THR A 9 -56.15 40.12 -16.05
N SER A 10 -55.05 40.64 -15.44
CA SER A 10 -54.86 41.75 -14.44
C SER A 10 -55.54 41.68 -13.04
N GLY A 11 -54.94 42.18 -11.94
CA GLY A 11 -53.60 42.77 -11.73
C GLY A 11 -53.42 43.43 -10.34
N GLU A 12 -52.18 43.81 -9.98
CA GLU A 12 -51.73 44.74 -8.88
C GLU A 12 -52.15 44.37 -7.42
N ASP A 13 -51.43 44.65 -6.33
CA ASP A 13 -50.26 45.47 -5.95
C ASP A 13 -49.62 44.79 -4.68
N LYS A 14 -48.43 45.04 -4.09
CA LYS A 14 -47.31 46.01 -4.24
C LYS A 14 -46.01 45.40 -3.64
N LEU A 15 -44.85 46.06 -3.83
CA LEU A 15 -43.67 45.98 -2.95
C LEU A 15 -43.16 47.39 -2.61
N ASP A 16 -42.57 47.57 -1.43
CA ASP A 16 -41.86 48.80 -1.02
C ASP A 16 -40.35 48.56 -0.83
N ASP A 17 -39.57 49.56 -1.25
CA ASP A 17 -38.10 49.73 -1.19
C ASP A 17 -37.80 50.85 -0.12
N PRO A 18 -36.61 51.49 0.05
CA PRO A 18 -35.24 51.27 -0.45
C PRO A 18 -34.23 51.14 0.74
N SER A 19 -32.90 51.39 0.68
CA SER A 19 -31.96 51.93 -0.31
C SER A 19 -30.52 51.51 0.01
N GLU A 20 -29.59 51.67 -0.95
CA GLU A 20 -28.14 51.80 -0.66
C GLU A 20 -27.76 53.25 -0.30
N THR A 21 -26.59 53.46 0.31
CA THR A 21 -25.73 54.60 -0.10
C THR A 21 -24.24 54.38 0.20
N ARG A 22 -23.37 54.84 -0.71
CA ARG A 22 -21.90 54.89 -0.57
C ARG A 22 -21.43 56.31 -0.23
N ASN A 23 -20.26 56.40 0.43
CA ASN A 23 -19.17 57.41 0.35
C ASN A 23 -18.50 57.51 1.74
N ARG A 24 -17.18 57.46 1.98
CA ARG A 24 -15.92 57.89 1.30
C ARG A 24 -15.40 59.24 1.84
N ALA A 25 -14.10 59.25 2.19
CA ALA A 25 -13.27 60.40 2.62
C ALA A 25 -13.61 60.99 4.02
N GLU A 26 -12.68 61.58 4.79
CA GLU A 26 -11.20 61.59 4.72
C GLU A 26 -10.59 61.93 6.11
N SER A 27 -9.25 61.80 6.23
CA SER A 27 -8.32 62.28 7.29
C SER A 27 -8.84 62.98 8.57
N LEU A 28 -8.22 62.63 9.72
CA LEU A 28 -7.28 63.51 10.44
C LEU A 28 -6.60 62.78 11.62
N ASP A 29 -5.30 63.03 11.82
CA ASP A 29 -4.49 62.65 12.99
C ASP A 29 -4.10 63.95 13.74
N PRO A 30 -3.93 63.93 15.07
CA PRO A 30 -2.55 64.07 15.56
C PRO A 30 -2.20 63.28 16.85
N SER A 31 -1.00 62.69 16.82
CA SER A 31 0.11 62.81 17.81
C SER A 31 -0.17 63.54 19.17
N GLU A 32 0.42 63.17 20.31
CA GLU A 32 1.69 62.45 20.55
C GLU A 32 1.77 61.99 22.03
N GLU A 33 2.35 60.83 22.36
CA GLU A 33 3.36 60.79 23.44
C GLU A 33 4.27 59.53 23.49
N SER A 34 5.56 59.82 23.60
CA SER A 34 6.71 59.04 24.07
C SER A 34 6.51 57.72 24.85
N LEU A 35 7.31 56.71 24.49
CA LEU A 35 8.38 56.22 25.39
C LEU A 35 9.48 55.43 24.63
N ARG A 36 10.69 56.00 24.53
CA ARG A 36 11.86 55.39 23.85
C ARG A 36 12.83 54.73 24.83
N LYS A 37 13.20 53.46 24.63
CA LYS A 37 14.42 52.80 25.18
C LYS A 37 14.67 51.44 24.51
N ARG A 38 15.89 50.99 24.20
CA ARG A 38 17.12 51.68 23.73
C ARG A 38 18.00 50.58 23.09
N VAL A 39 18.26 50.64 21.79
CA VAL A 39 19.17 49.70 21.11
C VAL A 39 20.61 49.86 21.62
N ARG A 40 21.33 48.75 21.76
CA ARG A 40 22.79 48.72 21.93
C ARG A 40 23.41 47.76 20.91
N GLN A 41 23.83 48.30 19.77
CA GLN A 41 24.82 47.65 18.91
C GLN A 41 26.22 47.88 19.48
N ARG A 42 27.12 46.90 19.32
CA ARG A 42 28.58 47.11 19.31
C ARG A 42 29.21 46.23 18.23
N THR A 43 30.42 46.62 17.82
CA THR A 43 31.06 46.31 16.54
C THR A 43 31.91 45.03 16.54
N PRO A 44 32.23 44.48 15.35
CA PRO A 44 32.99 43.23 15.21
C PRO A 44 34.52 43.43 15.34
N SER A 45 35.23 42.32 15.57
CA SER A 45 36.67 42.15 15.31
C SER A 45 37.00 40.65 15.12
N PRO A 46 38.12 40.29 14.44
CA PRO A 46 38.23 39.00 13.74
C PRO A 46 39.35 38.05 14.22
N HIS A 47 39.32 36.84 13.65
CA HIS A 47 40.27 35.69 13.77
C HIS A 47 40.02 34.71 14.94
N GLY A 48 40.25 33.43 14.65
CA GLY A 48 40.00 32.28 15.52
C GLY A 48 39.16 31.22 14.81
N GLY A 49 39.79 30.18 14.29
CA GLY A 49 39.09 29.11 13.54
C GLY A 49 38.23 28.25 14.45
N GLY A 50 36.97 28.03 14.08
CA GLY A 50 36.03 27.15 14.76
C GLY A 50 35.49 26.08 13.81
N SER A 51 35.26 24.87 14.34
CA SER A 51 34.65 23.76 13.60
C SER A 51 33.28 24.15 13.04
N VAL A 52 32.89 23.54 11.92
CA VAL A 52 31.46 23.47 11.53
C VAL A 52 30.70 22.91 12.74
N PRO A 53 29.63 23.59 13.22
CA PRO A 53 28.86 23.09 14.34
C PRO A 53 28.08 21.85 13.90
N SER A 54 28.44 20.69 14.46
CA SER A 54 27.63 19.48 14.30
C SER A 54 26.25 19.75 14.88
N SER A 55 25.20 19.55 14.07
CA SER A 55 23.82 19.64 14.52
C SER A 55 23.59 18.69 15.70
N PRO A 56 22.95 19.14 16.80
CA PRO A 56 22.66 18.25 17.91
C PRO A 56 21.75 17.10 17.43
N PRO A 57 21.97 15.86 17.91
CA PRO A 57 21.20 14.71 17.44
C PRO A 57 19.73 14.90 17.76
N ARG A 58 18.87 14.90 16.72
CA ARG A 58 17.42 14.84 16.91
C ARG A 58 17.07 13.47 17.46
N PHE A 59 16.47 13.43 18.64
CA PHE A 59 15.85 12.22 19.17
C PHE A 59 14.59 11.92 18.34
N VAL A 60 14.73 11.03 17.36
CA VAL A 60 13.63 10.53 16.52
C VAL A 60 12.64 9.78 17.41
N SER A 61 11.35 10.09 17.30
CA SER A 61 10.34 9.44 18.15
C SER A 61 10.06 7.99 17.71
N VAL A 62 9.56 7.15 18.62
CA VAL A 62 9.22 5.74 18.28
C VAL A 62 8.14 5.66 17.20
N GLU A 63 7.17 6.58 17.20
CA GLU A 63 6.14 6.65 16.15
C GLU A 63 6.75 7.10 14.81
N GLU A 64 7.65 8.09 14.81
CA GLU A 64 8.36 8.56 13.62
C GLU A 64 9.29 7.48 13.04
N LEU A 65 9.91 6.64 13.88
CA LEU A 65 10.63 5.45 13.48
C LEU A 65 9.70 4.39 12.86
N MET A 66 8.52 4.15 13.47
CA MET A 66 7.53 3.21 12.92
C MET A 66 6.91 3.71 11.61
N GLU A 67 6.62 5.00 11.46
CA GLU A 67 6.16 5.62 10.23
C GLU A 67 7.24 5.50 9.13
N THR A 68 8.50 5.80 9.46
CA THR A 68 9.61 5.71 8.51
C THR A 68 9.86 4.26 8.08
N ALA A 69 9.76 3.29 9.00
CA ALA A 69 9.83 1.86 8.68
C ALA A 69 8.69 1.42 7.74
N LYS A 70 7.44 1.83 8.01
CA LYS A 70 6.28 1.59 7.12
C LYS A 70 6.51 2.23 5.73
N GLY A 71 7.07 3.44 5.69
CA GLY A 71 7.44 4.15 4.46
C GLY A 71 8.45 3.38 3.61
N VAL A 72 9.54 2.89 4.24
CA VAL A 72 10.57 2.08 3.57
C VAL A 72 10.01 0.73 3.10
N THR A 73 9.16 0.05 3.88
CA THR A 73 8.53 -1.20 3.41
C THR A 73 7.58 -0.98 2.23
N ASN A 74 6.85 0.14 2.20
CA ASN A 74 5.96 0.49 1.09
C ASN A 74 6.75 0.88 -0.17
N MET A 75 7.86 1.61 -0.02
CA MET A 75 8.78 1.92 -1.11
C MET A 75 9.40 0.64 -1.70
N ALA A 76 9.92 -0.25 -0.86
CA ALA A 76 10.47 -1.53 -1.30
C ALA A 76 9.41 -2.42 -1.98
N LEU A 77 8.16 -2.42 -1.50
CA LEU A 77 7.06 -3.16 -2.14
C LEU A 77 6.69 -2.58 -3.52
N ALA A 78 6.60 -1.26 -3.65
CA ALA A 78 6.34 -0.61 -4.94
C ALA A 78 7.46 -0.90 -5.96
N HIS A 79 8.71 -0.80 -5.52
CA HIS A 79 9.90 -1.16 -6.30
C HIS A 79 9.87 -2.64 -6.74
N GLU A 80 9.57 -3.57 -5.82
CA GLU A 80 9.44 -5.00 -6.15
C GLU A 80 8.34 -5.27 -7.19
N ILE A 81 7.17 -4.62 -7.07
CA ILE A 81 6.05 -4.77 -8.03
C ILE A 81 6.43 -4.26 -9.43
N VAL A 82 7.17 -3.15 -9.49
CA VAL A 82 7.61 -2.49 -10.74
C VAL A 82 8.74 -3.26 -11.41
N VAL A 83 9.78 -3.63 -10.67
CA VAL A 83 11.02 -4.22 -11.22
C VAL A 83 10.90 -5.73 -11.41
N ASN A 84 10.11 -6.45 -10.60
CA ASN A 84 9.84 -7.86 -10.82
C ASN A 84 8.53 -8.04 -11.60
N GLY A 85 8.63 -8.23 -12.92
CA GLY A 85 7.48 -8.55 -13.79
C GLY A 85 6.74 -9.84 -13.40
N GLY A 86 7.43 -10.78 -12.74
CA GLY A 86 6.88 -12.00 -12.15
C GLY A 86 6.42 -11.86 -10.70
N PHE A 87 6.32 -10.64 -10.14
CA PHE A 87 5.80 -10.45 -8.78
C PHE A 87 4.38 -11.02 -8.65
N GLN A 88 4.19 -11.85 -7.64
CA GLN A 88 2.90 -12.39 -7.23
C GLN A 88 2.77 -12.34 -5.70
N VAL A 89 1.58 -11.97 -5.22
CA VAL A 89 1.14 -12.17 -3.84
C VAL A 89 1.05 -13.67 -3.59
N LYS A 90 1.85 -14.15 -2.63
CA LYS A 90 1.87 -15.57 -2.23
C LYS A 90 0.78 -15.84 -1.18
N PRO A 91 0.19 -17.06 -1.15
CA PRO A 91 -0.71 -17.45 -0.08
C PRO A 91 -0.09 -17.22 1.30
N SER A 92 -0.88 -16.69 2.24
CA SER A 92 -0.48 -16.49 3.64
C SER A 92 -0.06 -17.81 4.31
N HIS A 93 -0.63 -18.94 3.88
CA HIS A 93 -0.23 -20.28 4.34
C HIS A 93 1.24 -20.61 4.05
N LEU A 94 1.88 -19.98 3.05
CA LEU A 94 3.31 -20.17 2.77
C LEU A 94 4.23 -19.40 3.74
N THR A 95 3.69 -18.66 4.71
CA THR A 95 4.47 -18.03 5.80
C THR A 95 4.47 -18.84 7.10
N GLU A 96 4.03 -20.11 7.05
CA GLU A 96 4.09 -21.07 8.18
C GLU A 96 5.43 -21.11 8.91
N GLY A 97 6.56 -20.89 8.22
CA GLY A 97 7.89 -20.79 8.84
C GLY A 97 8.08 -19.61 9.81
N ARG A 98 7.08 -18.74 9.99
CA ARG A 98 7.02 -17.69 11.03
C ARG A 98 5.91 -17.92 12.08
N VAL A 99 4.98 -18.84 11.82
CA VAL A 99 3.86 -19.14 12.71
C VAL A 99 4.38 -20.07 13.80
N THR A 100 4.11 -19.76 15.08
CA THR A 100 4.58 -20.65 16.16
C THR A 100 3.81 -21.97 16.13
N SER A 101 4.46 -23.07 16.52
CA SER A 101 3.81 -24.40 16.58
C SER A 101 2.55 -24.38 17.47
N LEU A 102 2.56 -23.57 18.54
CA LEU A 102 1.40 -23.33 19.39
C LEU A 102 0.28 -22.61 18.63
N GLU A 103 0.57 -21.51 17.94
CA GLU A 103 -0.43 -20.73 17.19
C GLU A 103 -1.08 -21.58 16.09
N LYS A 104 -0.29 -22.36 15.34
CA LYS A 104 -0.83 -23.31 14.34
C LYS A 104 -1.80 -24.30 15.00
N ARG A 105 -1.39 -24.93 16.10
CA ARG A 105 -2.23 -25.92 16.81
C ARG A 105 -3.48 -25.29 17.43
N VAL A 106 -3.41 -24.06 17.95
CA VAL A 106 -4.59 -23.31 18.43
C VAL A 106 -5.55 -23.04 17.28
N ARG A 107 -5.04 -22.58 16.13
CA ARG A 107 -5.85 -22.32 14.92
C ARG A 107 -6.54 -23.61 14.43
N GLU A 108 -5.81 -24.72 14.36
CA GLU A 108 -6.36 -26.04 14.01
C GLU A 108 -7.48 -26.48 14.97
N ILE A 109 -7.27 -26.33 16.29
CA ILE A 109 -8.28 -26.69 17.30
C ILE A 109 -9.52 -25.80 17.19
N VAL A 110 -9.37 -24.48 17.04
CA VAL A 110 -10.49 -23.53 16.91
C VAL A 110 -11.27 -23.77 15.62
N HIS A 111 -10.59 -23.96 14.49
CA HIS A 111 -11.23 -24.29 13.21
C HIS A 111 -11.98 -25.63 13.32
N LYS A 112 -11.37 -26.66 13.93
CA LYS A 112 -12.05 -27.95 14.13
C LYS A 112 -13.30 -27.78 14.99
N ALA A 113 -13.18 -27.15 16.16
CA ALA A 113 -14.30 -26.95 17.08
C ALA A 113 -15.47 -26.19 16.43
N PHE A 114 -15.19 -25.17 15.61
CA PHE A 114 -16.21 -24.47 14.83
C PHE A 114 -16.97 -25.40 13.88
N TRP A 115 -16.25 -26.24 13.12
CA TRP A 115 -16.87 -27.18 12.18
C TRP A 115 -17.59 -28.35 12.88
N ASP A 116 -17.04 -28.85 13.99
CA ASP A 116 -17.69 -29.86 14.85
C ASP A 116 -19.01 -29.31 15.41
N CYS A 117 -19.06 -28.03 15.81
CA CYS A 117 -20.28 -27.34 16.26
C CYS A 117 -21.30 -27.14 15.13
N LEU A 118 -20.87 -26.80 13.90
CA LEU A 118 -21.78 -26.69 12.76
C LEU A 118 -22.38 -28.06 12.39
N GLU A 119 -21.57 -29.12 12.42
CA GLU A 119 -22.02 -30.49 12.17
C GLU A 119 -23.01 -30.96 13.24
N ALA A 120 -22.76 -30.63 14.51
CA ALA A 120 -23.71 -30.86 15.60
C ALA A 120 -25.04 -30.14 15.37
N GLN A 121 -25.03 -28.82 15.11
CA GLN A 121 -26.25 -28.02 14.89
C GLN A 121 -27.10 -28.52 13.70
N LEU A 122 -26.47 -28.96 12.62
CA LEU A 122 -27.16 -29.53 11.45
C LEU A 122 -27.66 -30.98 11.69
N SER A 123 -27.32 -31.59 12.83
CA SER A 123 -27.78 -32.91 13.27
C SER A 123 -28.80 -32.88 14.42
N GLU A 124 -29.14 -31.69 14.92
CA GLU A 124 -30.22 -31.48 15.88
C GLU A 124 -31.60 -31.71 15.23
N ASP A 125 -32.61 -32.03 16.05
CA ASP A 125 -34.01 -32.17 15.62
C ASP A 125 -34.91 -31.29 16.50
N PRO A 126 -35.43 -30.14 16.00
CA PRO A 126 -35.17 -29.57 14.68
C PRO A 126 -33.73 -29.03 14.53
N PRO A 127 -33.18 -28.96 13.31
CA PRO A 127 -31.81 -28.50 13.06
C PRO A 127 -31.64 -26.99 13.25
N THR A 128 -30.53 -26.58 13.86
CA THR A 128 -30.18 -25.17 14.07
C THR A 128 -29.30 -24.64 12.94
N TYR A 129 -29.61 -23.46 12.39
CA TYR A 129 -28.91 -22.91 11.22
C TYR A 129 -28.01 -21.69 11.49
N ASP A 130 -27.88 -21.23 12.74
CA ASP A 130 -27.19 -19.96 13.08
C ASP A 130 -25.72 -19.88 12.62
N HIS A 131 -24.96 -20.98 12.65
CA HIS A 131 -23.58 -20.97 12.13
C HIS A 131 -23.55 -21.01 10.59
N ALA A 132 -24.50 -21.69 9.94
CA ALA A 132 -24.62 -21.70 8.48
C ALA A 132 -24.98 -20.30 7.93
N ILE A 133 -25.90 -19.58 8.59
CA ILE A 133 -26.29 -18.21 8.22
C ILE A 133 -25.11 -17.24 8.32
N ARG A 134 -24.24 -17.37 9.35
CA ARG A 134 -23.01 -16.57 9.45
C ARG A 134 -22.03 -16.86 8.32
N LEU A 135 -21.82 -18.12 7.99
CA LEU A 135 -20.96 -18.52 6.86
C LEU A 135 -21.50 -17.99 5.52
N LEU A 136 -22.82 -18.00 5.32
CA LEU A 136 -23.45 -17.40 4.14
C LEU A 136 -23.26 -15.87 4.10
N GLY A 137 -23.23 -15.19 5.24
CA GLY A 137 -22.85 -13.78 5.35
C GLY A 137 -21.39 -13.51 4.96
N GLU A 138 -20.45 -14.30 5.47
CA GLU A 138 -19.02 -14.20 5.10
C GLU A 138 -18.78 -14.51 3.60
N ILE A 139 -19.54 -15.46 3.04
CA ILE A 139 -19.55 -15.77 1.61
C ILE A 139 -20.10 -14.57 0.82
N LYS A 140 -21.25 -14.00 1.23
CA LYS A 140 -21.86 -12.82 0.58
C LYS A 140 -20.87 -11.67 0.51
N GLU A 141 -20.30 -11.26 1.65
CA GLU A 141 -19.34 -10.14 1.68
C GLU A 141 -18.08 -10.44 0.86
N THR A 142 -17.58 -11.68 0.88
CA THR A 142 -16.43 -12.05 0.05
C THR A 142 -16.76 -12.00 -1.45
N LEU A 143 -17.92 -12.50 -1.89
CA LEU A 143 -18.36 -12.40 -3.29
C LEU A 143 -18.56 -10.93 -3.71
N LEU A 144 -19.14 -10.11 -2.83
CA LEU A 144 -19.29 -8.67 -3.04
C LEU A 144 -17.94 -7.91 -3.08
N SER A 145 -16.90 -8.44 -2.43
CA SER A 145 -15.53 -7.88 -2.46
C SER A 145 -14.82 -8.11 -3.81
N PHE A 146 -15.20 -9.14 -4.56
CA PHE A 146 -14.68 -9.40 -5.91
C PHE A 146 -15.34 -8.52 -7.00
N LEU A 147 -16.44 -7.84 -6.68
CA LEU A 147 -17.18 -7.01 -7.64
C LEU A 147 -16.64 -5.58 -7.74
N LEU A 148 -16.10 -5.23 -8.91
CA LEU A 148 -15.81 -3.83 -9.26
C LEU A 148 -17.09 -2.96 -9.21
N PRO A 149 -16.99 -1.64 -8.99
CA PRO A 149 -18.15 -0.75 -8.84
C PRO A 149 -19.15 -0.77 -10.01
N GLY A 150 -18.72 -1.11 -11.22
CA GLY A 150 -19.58 -1.23 -12.40
C GLY A 150 -20.47 -2.49 -12.43
N HIS A 151 -20.24 -3.48 -11.56
CA HIS A 151 -20.94 -4.78 -11.60
C HIS A 151 -22.30 -4.76 -10.87
N SER A 152 -23.10 -3.70 -11.06
CA SER A 152 -24.37 -3.48 -10.36
C SER A 152 -25.35 -4.66 -10.48
N ARG A 153 -25.50 -5.24 -11.68
CA ARG A 153 -26.38 -6.40 -11.91
C ARG A 153 -26.02 -7.62 -11.03
N LEU A 154 -24.73 -7.93 -10.91
CA LEU A 154 -24.26 -9.06 -10.09
C LEU A 154 -24.36 -8.73 -8.60
N ARG A 155 -24.08 -7.47 -8.21
CA ARG A 155 -24.23 -7.00 -6.82
C ARG A 155 -25.67 -7.10 -6.35
N ASN A 156 -26.64 -6.71 -7.18
CA ASN A 156 -28.06 -6.87 -6.88
C ASN A 156 -28.45 -8.35 -6.78
N GLN A 157 -28.08 -9.18 -7.77
CA GLN A 157 -28.38 -10.61 -7.78
C GLN A 157 -27.83 -11.35 -6.54
N ILE A 158 -26.63 -10.99 -6.08
CA ILE A 158 -26.05 -11.52 -4.82
C ILE A 158 -26.85 -11.04 -3.60
N ASN A 159 -27.25 -9.77 -3.56
CA ASN A 159 -28.01 -9.21 -2.45
C ASN A 159 -29.43 -9.79 -2.34
N GLU A 160 -30.08 -10.04 -3.48
CA GLU A 160 -31.44 -10.61 -3.60
C GLU A 160 -31.49 -12.09 -3.19
N VAL A 161 -30.51 -12.90 -3.60
CA VAL A 161 -30.51 -14.36 -3.32
C VAL A 161 -29.84 -14.70 -1.98
N LEU A 162 -28.89 -13.89 -1.51
CA LEU A 162 -28.25 -14.06 -0.19
C LEU A 162 -28.79 -13.03 0.82
N ASP A 163 -30.10 -12.80 0.89
CA ASP A 163 -30.69 -12.04 1.99
C ASP A 163 -30.69 -12.89 3.28
N LEU A 164 -29.91 -12.46 4.27
CA LEU A 164 -29.70 -13.20 5.51
C LEU A 164 -30.93 -13.18 6.43
N GLU A 165 -31.78 -12.16 6.33
CA GLU A 165 -33.01 -12.06 7.11
C GLU A 165 -34.09 -12.96 6.51
N LEU A 166 -34.18 -13.02 5.17
CA LEU A 166 -35.05 -13.98 4.48
C LEU A 166 -34.60 -15.42 4.74
N ILE A 167 -33.30 -15.72 4.59
CA ILE A 167 -32.74 -17.06 4.86
C ILE A 167 -32.95 -17.47 6.32
N ARG A 168 -32.89 -16.53 7.28
CA ARG A 168 -33.26 -16.79 8.69
C ARG A 168 -34.74 -17.14 8.83
N GLN A 169 -35.64 -16.39 8.19
CA GLN A 169 -37.08 -16.67 8.24
C GLN A 169 -37.42 -18.02 7.58
N GLU A 170 -36.77 -18.36 6.45
CA GLU A 170 -36.91 -19.66 5.80
C GLU A 170 -36.39 -20.81 6.69
N ALA A 171 -35.29 -20.59 7.42
CA ALA A 171 -34.74 -21.55 8.37
C ALA A 171 -35.68 -21.79 9.55
N GLU A 172 -36.18 -20.72 10.19
CA GLU A 172 -37.10 -20.78 11.34
C GLU A 172 -38.45 -21.43 11.01
N ASN A 173 -38.89 -21.35 9.75
CA ASN A 173 -40.10 -22.00 9.25
C ASN A 173 -39.85 -23.38 8.59
N GLY A 174 -38.62 -23.91 8.62
CA GLY A 174 -38.27 -25.21 8.05
C GLY A 174 -38.37 -25.29 6.51
N ALA A 175 -38.33 -24.15 5.82
CA ALA A 175 -38.49 -24.03 4.37
C ALA A 175 -37.15 -23.85 3.61
N LEU A 176 -36.04 -23.55 4.31
CA LEU A 176 -34.73 -23.27 3.72
C LEU A 176 -34.15 -24.48 2.96
N ASP A 177 -33.84 -24.28 1.68
CA ASP A 177 -33.08 -25.25 0.87
C ASP A 177 -31.62 -24.81 0.69
N ILE A 178 -30.76 -25.28 1.59
CA ILE A 178 -29.32 -25.02 1.58
C ILE A 178 -28.66 -25.44 0.26
N ASN A 179 -29.17 -26.46 -0.44
CA ASN A 179 -28.56 -26.93 -1.68
C ASN A 179 -28.76 -25.91 -2.80
N LYS A 180 -29.95 -25.31 -2.92
CA LYS A 180 -30.21 -24.22 -3.88
C LYS A 180 -29.32 -23.00 -3.61
N VAL A 181 -29.16 -22.63 -2.35
CA VAL A 181 -28.31 -21.51 -1.94
C VAL A 181 -26.83 -21.81 -2.26
N ALA A 182 -26.37 -23.04 -1.99
CA ALA A 182 -25.01 -23.46 -2.33
C ALA A 182 -24.77 -23.56 -3.85
N GLU A 183 -25.71 -24.08 -4.63
CA GLU A 183 -25.65 -24.08 -6.10
C GLU A 183 -25.52 -22.66 -6.66
N PHE A 184 -26.29 -21.70 -6.12
CA PHE A 184 -26.17 -20.29 -6.48
C PHE A 184 -24.76 -19.74 -6.16
N VAL A 185 -24.23 -20.01 -4.97
CA VAL A 185 -22.87 -19.61 -4.57
C VAL A 185 -21.81 -20.20 -5.52
N ILE A 186 -21.87 -21.49 -5.83
CA ILE A 186 -20.93 -22.17 -6.74
C ILE A 186 -21.05 -21.61 -8.16
N SER A 187 -22.26 -21.30 -8.62
CA SER A 187 -22.51 -20.68 -9.93
C SER A 187 -21.96 -19.24 -10.00
N MET A 188 -22.13 -18.45 -8.94
CA MET A 188 -21.57 -17.11 -8.84
C MET A 188 -20.04 -17.13 -8.75
N MET A 189 -19.46 -18.05 -7.97
CA MET A 189 -18.01 -18.28 -7.94
C MET A 189 -17.47 -18.64 -9.33
N GLY A 190 -18.12 -19.56 -10.05
CA GLY A 190 -17.78 -19.92 -11.43
C GLY A 190 -17.96 -18.79 -12.45
N THR A 191 -18.69 -17.73 -12.11
CA THR A 191 -18.84 -16.52 -12.93
C THR A 191 -17.77 -15.47 -12.62
N LEU A 192 -17.11 -15.56 -11.46
CA LEU A 192 -16.16 -14.58 -10.95
C LEU A 192 -14.70 -15.09 -10.88
N CYS A 193 -14.48 -16.40 -11.03
CA CYS A 193 -13.14 -16.99 -10.97
C CYS A 193 -12.36 -16.86 -12.30
N ALA A 194 -11.04 -17.00 -12.22
CA ALA A 194 -10.21 -17.18 -13.41
C ALA A 194 -10.36 -18.61 -13.97
N PRO A 195 -10.25 -18.84 -15.29
CA PRO A 195 -10.42 -20.17 -15.91
C PRO A 195 -9.53 -21.29 -15.33
N ALA A 196 -8.42 -20.93 -14.68
CA ALA A 196 -7.56 -21.87 -13.95
C ALA A 196 -8.21 -22.48 -12.69
N ARG A 197 -9.44 -22.06 -12.32
CA ARG A 197 -10.21 -22.57 -11.17
C ARG A 197 -11.42 -23.39 -11.56
N ASP A 198 -11.76 -23.49 -12.84
CA ASP A 198 -12.98 -24.15 -13.32
C ASP A 198 -13.06 -25.62 -12.86
N GLU A 199 -11.92 -26.33 -12.80
CA GLU A 199 -11.86 -27.70 -12.27
C GLU A 199 -12.10 -27.79 -10.76
N GLU A 200 -11.74 -26.76 -9.98
CA GLU A 200 -12.09 -26.71 -8.55
C GLU A 200 -13.58 -26.39 -8.36
N ILE A 201 -14.13 -25.47 -9.17
CA ILE A 201 -15.56 -25.13 -9.19
C ILE A 201 -16.43 -26.34 -9.59
N LYS A 202 -15.94 -27.24 -10.45
CA LYS A 202 -16.60 -28.52 -10.74
C LYS A 202 -16.63 -29.41 -9.51
N LYS A 203 -15.49 -29.63 -8.84
CA LYS A 203 -15.42 -30.47 -7.61
C LYS A 203 -16.36 -30.00 -6.51
N LEU A 204 -16.64 -28.69 -6.39
CA LEU A 204 -17.64 -28.19 -5.44
C LEU A 204 -19.04 -28.75 -5.69
N ARG A 205 -19.41 -29.04 -6.95
CA ARG A 205 -20.72 -29.60 -7.32
C ARG A 205 -20.84 -31.10 -7.00
N ASP A 206 -19.71 -31.80 -6.86
CA ASP A 206 -19.67 -33.23 -6.51
C ASP A 206 -19.84 -33.48 -5.00
N ILE A 207 -19.79 -32.44 -4.16
CA ILE A 207 -19.86 -32.55 -2.70
C ILE A 207 -21.30 -32.39 -2.21
N THR A 208 -21.95 -33.51 -1.89
CA THR A 208 -23.34 -33.55 -1.39
C THR A 208 -23.50 -33.22 0.11
N ALA A 209 -22.40 -33.20 0.88
CA ALA A 209 -22.45 -32.97 2.33
C ALA A 209 -22.18 -31.50 2.68
N ILE A 210 -23.12 -30.86 3.39
CA ILE A 210 -23.14 -29.42 3.67
C ILE A 210 -21.84 -28.91 4.34
N VAL A 211 -21.36 -29.58 5.39
CA VAL A 211 -20.17 -29.13 6.14
C VAL A 211 -18.87 -29.27 5.31
N PRO A 212 -18.59 -30.41 4.63
CA PRO A 212 -17.54 -30.49 3.62
C PRO A 212 -17.68 -29.46 2.48
N LEU A 213 -18.89 -29.16 2.02
CA LEU A 213 -19.13 -28.21 0.94
C LEU A 213 -18.75 -26.78 1.35
N PHE A 214 -19.19 -26.31 2.53
CA PHE A 214 -18.73 -25.02 3.06
C PHE A 214 -17.21 -24.97 3.20
N LYS A 215 -16.58 -26.02 3.79
CA LYS A 215 -15.10 -26.10 3.90
C LYS A 215 -14.40 -25.93 2.54
N ALA A 216 -14.91 -26.58 1.49
CA ALA A 216 -14.36 -26.50 0.14
C ALA A 216 -14.61 -25.13 -0.52
N ILE A 217 -15.82 -24.56 -0.36
CA ILE A 217 -16.18 -23.21 -0.84
C ILE A 217 -15.20 -22.17 -0.29
N PHE A 218 -14.98 -22.12 1.03
CA PHE A 218 -14.04 -21.17 1.63
C PHE A 218 -12.60 -21.36 1.14
N SER A 219 -12.16 -22.62 0.97
CA SER A 219 -10.82 -22.92 0.42
C SER A 219 -10.63 -22.38 -1.01
N VAL A 220 -11.63 -22.53 -1.88
CA VAL A 220 -11.59 -21.97 -3.24
C VAL A 220 -11.72 -20.44 -3.21
N MET A 221 -12.52 -19.87 -2.31
CA MET A 221 -12.66 -18.41 -2.18
C MET A 221 -11.38 -17.73 -1.66
N ASP A 222 -10.61 -18.36 -0.77
CA ASP A 222 -9.29 -17.86 -0.36
C ASP A 222 -8.26 -17.91 -1.50
N LEU A 223 -8.35 -18.91 -2.38
CA LEU A 223 -7.56 -18.95 -3.61
C LEU A 223 -7.99 -17.85 -4.59
N MET A 224 -9.30 -17.58 -4.73
CA MET A 224 -9.82 -16.47 -5.54
C MET A 224 -9.39 -15.09 -5.01
N LYS A 225 -9.30 -14.88 -3.68
CA LYS A 225 -8.75 -13.65 -3.09
C LYS A 225 -7.31 -13.39 -3.56
N ILE A 226 -6.49 -14.44 -3.65
CA ILE A 226 -5.10 -14.37 -4.12
C ILE A 226 -5.04 -14.11 -5.64
N ASP A 227 -5.90 -14.75 -6.42
CA ASP A 227 -6.00 -14.51 -7.86
C ASP A 227 -6.42 -13.06 -8.16
N MET A 228 -7.41 -12.53 -7.43
CA MET A 228 -7.85 -11.13 -7.52
C MET A 228 -6.76 -10.13 -7.10
N ALA A 229 -6.00 -10.42 -6.04
CA ALA A 229 -4.86 -9.59 -5.64
C ALA A 229 -3.76 -9.58 -6.72
N ASN A 230 -3.46 -10.74 -7.32
CA ASN A 230 -2.48 -10.87 -8.41
C ASN A 230 -2.95 -10.18 -9.70
N PHE A 231 -4.23 -10.27 -10.02
CA PHE A 231 -4.84 -9.52 -11.12
C PHE A 231 -4.73 -8.01 -10.89
N ALA A 232 -5.16 -7.50 -9.72
CA ALA A 232 -5.10 -6.08 -9.39
C ALA A 232 -3.68 -5.52 -9.44
N VAL A 233 -2.69 -6.25 -8.89
CA VAL A 233 -1.26 -5.88 -8.98
C VAL A 233 -0.78 -5.84 -10.44
N SER A 234 -1.21 -6.80 -11.27
CA SER A 234 -0.86 -6.84 -12.69
C SER A 234 -1.51 -5.69 -13.48
N SER A 235 -2.75 -5.33 -13.16
CA SER A 235 -3.49 -4.22 -13.78
C SER A 235 -2.95 -2.85 -13.40
N ILE A 236 -2.49 -2.65 -12.17
CA ILE A 236 -1.94 -1.35 -11.72
C ILE A 236 -0.47 -1.17 -12.07
N ARG A 237 0.30 -2.25 -12.30
CA ARG A 237 1.74 -2.18 -12.64
C ARG A 237 2.08 -1.18 -13.75
N PRO A 238 1.36 -1.09 -14.90
CA PRO A 238 1.67 -0.10 -15.95
C PRO A 238 1.61 1.35 -15.46
N HIS A 239 0.70 1.66 -14.54
CA HIS A 239 0.58 2.99 -13.93
C HIS A 239 1.68 3.23 -12.88
N LEU A 240 2.02 2.22 -12.08
CA LEU A 240 3.15 2.30 -11.14
C LEU A 240 4.48 2.51 -11.88
N MET A 241 4.68 1.86 -13.03
CA MET A 241 5.89 2.05 -13.86
C MET A 241 6.03 3.48 -14.41
N GLN A 242 4.92 4.21 -14.59
CA GLN A 242 4.94 5.60 -15.10
C GLN A 242 5.34 6.64 -14.04
N GLN A 243 5.29 6.28 -12.74
CA GLN A 243 5.53 7.21 -11.62
C GLN A 243 6.55 6.67 -10.60
N SER A 244 7.14 5.50 -10.85
CA SER A 244 8.04 4.82 -9.92
C SER A 244 9.29 5.64 -9.62
N VAL A 245 9.89 6.26 -10.65
CA VAL A 245 11.13 7.03 -10.53
C VAL A 245 10.91 8.27 -9.66
N GLU A 246 9.80 8.98 -9.84
CA GLU A 246 9.43 10.16 -9.05
C GLU A 246 9.08 9.77 -7.61
N TYR A 247 8.35 8.66 -7.44
CA TYR A 247 7.97 8.14 -6.13
C TYR A 247 9.18 7.67 -5.31
N GLU A 248 10.06 6.86 -5.89
CA GLU A 248 11.29 6.38 -5.25
C GLU A 248 12.23 7.55 -4.92
N ARG A 249 12.43 8.50 -5.84
CA ARG A 249 13.22 9.72 -5.58
C ARG A 249 12.64 10.53 -4.41
N LYS A 250 11.32 10.74 -4.38
CA LYS A 250 10.67 11.47 -3.30
C LYS A 250 10.79 10.74 -1.96
N LYS A 251 10.55 9.42 -1.92
CA LYS A 251 10.65 8.64 -0.68
C LYS A 251 12.08 8.48 -0.18
N PHE A 252 13.05 8.39 -1.07
CA PHE A 252 14.47 8.45 -0.71
C PHE A 252 14.85 9.82 -0.15
N GLN A 253 14.40 10.92 -0.76
CA GLN A 253 14.63 12.28 -0.25
C GLN A 253 14.03 12.48 1.14
N GLU A 254 12.77 12.09 1.36
CA GLU A 254 12.12 12.09 2.68
C GLU A 254 12.90 11.27 3.73
N PHE A 255 13.51 10.15 3.33
CA PHE A 255 14.32 9.30 4.20
C PHE A 255 15.65 9.97 4.60
N ILE A 256 16.36 10.59 3.64
CA ILE A 256 17.61 11.32 3.92
C ILE A 256 17.37 12.55 4.79
N GLU A 257 16.25 13.28 4.59
CA GLU A 257 15.89 14.42 5.42
C GLU A 257 15.58 14.05 6.87
N LYS A 258 14.94 12.89 7.09
CA LYS A 258 14.71 12.34 8.44
C LYS A 258 15.99 11.75 9.07
N GLN A 259 16.88 11.17 8.27
CA GLN A 259 18.04 10.43 8.75
C GLN A 259 19.31 10.77 7.95
N PRO A 260 19.96 11.93 8.18
CA PRO A 260 21.09 12.41 7.36
C PRO A 260 22.35 11.53 7.45
N ASN A 261 22.52 10.77 8.53
CA ASN A 261 23.66 9.86 8.74
C ASN A 261 23.31 8.40 8.35
N SER A 262 22.53 8.20 7.29
CA SER A 262 22.01 6.89 6.86
C SER A 262 22.73 6.26 5.65
N LEU A 263 23.79 6.89 5.14
CA LEU A 263 24.51 6.48 3.92
C LEU A 263 25.96 6.03 4.19
N ASP A 264 26.21 5.57 5.41
CA ASP A 264 27.52 5.22 5.94
C ASP A 264 28.21 4.09 5.15
N PHE A 265 27.45 3.11 4.64
CA PHE A 265 27.96 2.02 3.82
C PHE A 265 28.07 2.43 2.34
N THR A 266 27.11 3.22 1.83
CA THR A 266 27.16 3.80 0.48
C THR A 266 28.38 4.71 0.29
N GLN A 267 28.71 5.55 1.28
CA GLN A 267 29.91 6.39 1.24
C GLN A 267 31.20 5.55 1.24
N LYS A 268 31.29 4.51 2.08
CA LYS A 268 32.45 3.60 2.12
C LYS A 268 32.64 2.88 0.79
N TRP A 269 31.56 2.31 0.23
CA TRP A 269 31.56 1.62 -1.07
C TRP A 269 32.02 2.51 -2.23
N LEU A 270 31.56 3.77 -2.30
CA LEU A 270 32.03 4.74 -3.29
C LEU A 270 33.48 5.16 -3.08
N GLN A 271 33.92 5.35 -1.82
CA GLN A 271 35.30 5.69 -1.49
C GLN A 271 36.25 4.55 -1.88
N ASP A 272 35.90 3.30 -1.59
CA ASP A 272 36.68 2.12 -1.96
C ASP A 272 36.79 1.96 -3.48
N ALA A 273 35.73 2.28 -4.23
CA ALA A 273 35.74 2.29 -5.68
C ALA A 273 36.65 3.39 -6.25
N ALA A 274 36.61 4.60 -5.67
CA ALA A 274 37.49 5.70 -6.05
C ALA A 274 38.97 5.38 -5.76
N ASN A 275 39.28 4.92 -4.54
CA ASN A 275 40.63 4.51 -4.12
C ASN A 275 41.23 3.47 -5.09
N ALA A 276 40.42 2.51 -5.55
CA ALA A 276 40.87 1.48 -6.46
C ALA A 276 41.11 1.98 -7.89
N LEU A 277 40.41 3.01 -8.36
CA LEU A 277 40.72 3.65 -9.64
C LEU A 277 42.04 4.42 -9.55
N VAL A 278 42.27 5.18 -8.48
CA VAL A 278 43.57 5.85 -8.23
C VAL A 278 44.71 4.84 -8.22
N ASN A 279 44.55 3.68 -7.57
CA ASN A 279 45.57 2.65 -7.54
C ASN A 279 45.84 2.03 -8.93
N VAL A 280 44.81 1.82 -9.76
CA VAL A 280 44.98 1.31 -11.13
C VAL A 280 45.64 2.34 -12.05
N GLU A 281 45.31 3.63 -11.92
CA GLU A 281 45.96 4.71 -12.67
C GLU A 281 47.43 4.93 -12.23
N ALA A 282 47.74 4.67 -10.95
CA ALA A 282 49.11 4.69 -10.42
C ALA A 282 49.94 3.52 -10.96
N GLU A 283 49.41 2.28 -10.95
CA GLU A 283 50.07 1.10 -11.52
C GLU A 283 50.28 1.21 -13.05
N ALA A 284 49.40 1.94 -13.75
CA ALA A 284 49.51 2.19 -15.19
C ALA A 284 50.54 3.26 -15.58
N SER A 285 51.13 3.97 -14.60
CA SER A 285 52.03 5.11 -14.83
C SER A 285 53.51 4.74 -14.56
N PRO A 286 54.40 4.71 -15.56
CA PRO A 286 55.81 4.37 -15.34
C PRO A 286 56.57 5.49 -14.59
N PRO A 287 57.61 5.15 -13.79
CA PRO A 287 58.33 6.11 -12.96
C PRO A 287 59.33 6.97 -13.76
N CYS A 288 58.83 7.98 -14.46
CA CYS A 288 59.65 9.03 -15.09
C CYS A 288 59.73 10.27 -14.18
N ALA A 289 60.94 10.77 -13.95
CA ALA A 289 61.21 11.85 -13.00
C ALA A 289 60.93 13.26 -13.58
N GLY A 290 60.31 14.12 -12.77
CA GLY A 290 60.12 15.55 -13.08
C GLY A 290 58.99 16.17 -12.26
N ALA A 291 59.31 17.06 -11.31
CA ALA A 291 58.33 17.59 -10.38
C ALA A 291 57.62 18.86 -10.89
N ALA A 292 56.33 18.78 -11.20
CA ALA A 292 55.43 19.93 -11.32
C ALA A 292 53.96 19.55 -11.11
N GLY A 293 53.44 19.75 -9.89
CA GLY A 293 52.01 19.71 -9.58
C GLY A 293 51.33 18.34 -9.60
N LEU A 294 51.20 17.72 -8.42
CA LEU A 294 50.30 16.57 -8.20
C LEU A 294 48.82 17.03 -8.26
N ARG A 295 48.34 17.31 -9.48
CA ARG A 295 46.90 17.34 -9.75
C ARG A 295 46.43 15.89 -9.72
N ALA A 296 45.79 15.49 -8.63
CA ALA A 296 45.16 14.17 -8.52
C ALA A 296 44.32 13.90 -9.79
N PRO A 297 44.36 12.66 -10.33
CA PRO A 297 43.64 12.34 -11.56
C PRO A 297 42.17 12.71 -11.36
N ALA A 298 41.62 13.45 -12.32
CA ALA A 298 40.26 13.98 -12.24
C ALA A 298 39.25 12.87 -12.57
N LEU A 299 39.20 11.85 -11.71
CA LEU A 299 38.29 10.71 -11.80
C LEU A 299 36.87 11.22 -12.03
N SER A 300 36.30 10.92 -13.20
CA SER A 300 34.94 11.34 -13.48
C SER A 300 34.00 10.64 -12.48
N PRO A 301 33.00 11.33 -11.91
CA PRO A 301 32.04 10.70 -11.01
C PRO A 301 31.35 9.48 -11.64
N LEU A 302 31.15 9.49 -12.96
CA LEU A 302 30.63 8.37 -13.73
C LEU A 302 31.59 7.17 -13.77
N THR A 303 32.91 7.40 -13.85
CA THR A 303 33.91 6.32 -13.80
C THR A 303 33.90 5.64 -12.43
N VAL A 304 33.86 6.44 -11.35
CA VAL A 304 33.77 5.92 -9.96
C VAL A 304 32.48 5.13 -9.77
N HIS A 305 31.34 5.68 -10.21
CA HIS A 305 30.03 5.04 -10.12
C HIS A 305 29.99 3.70 -10.88
N ASN A 306 30.45 3.67 -12.13
CA ASN A 306 30.51 2.45 -12.93
C ASN A 306 31.40 1.38 -12.29
N GLN A 307 32.57 1.76 -11.77
CA GLN A 307 33.47 0.85 -11.07
C GLN A 307 32.86 0.33 -9.75
N ALA A 308 32.09 1.15 -9.04
CA ALA A 308 31.38 0.75 -7.82
C ALA A 308 30.32 -0.33 -8.13
N TYR A 309 29.54 -0.18 -9.21
CA TYR A 309 28.60 -1.21 -9.66
C TYR A 309 29.28 -2.48 -10.18
N LEU A 310 30.39 -2.37 -10.94
CA LEU A 310 31.17 -3.53 -11.37
C LEU A 310 31.75 -4.33 -10.20
N ARG A 311 31.96 -3.70 -9.04
CA ARG A 311 32.36 -4.37 -7.79
C ARG A 311 31.22 -5.12 -7.10
N LEU A 312 29.97 -4.70 -7.25
CA LEU A 312 28.81 -5.46 -6.74
C LEU A 312 28.67 -6.83 -7.43
N LEU A 313 29.15 -6.98 -8.67
CA LEU A 313 29.20 -8.26 -9.40
C LEU A 313 30.30 -9.23 -8.87
N LYS A 314 31.15 -8.78 -7.95
CA LYS A 314 32.23 -9.59 -7.33
C LYS A 314 32.19 -9.49 -5.79
N TRP A 315 31.02 -9.18 -5.24
CA TRP A 315 30.84 -8.89 -3.81
C TRP A 315 30.80 -10.17 -2.97
N ASP A 316 31.46 -10.19 -1.81
CA ASP A 316 31.26 -11.26 -0.83
C ASP A 316 29.99 -10.95 -0.01
N HIS A 317 28.88 -11.56 -0.43
CA HIS A 317 27.57 -11.45 0.22
C HIS A 317 27.55 -11.90 1.69
N THR A 318 28.60 -12.59 2.17
CA THR A 318 28.71 -13.08 3.55
C THR A 318 29.55 -12.19 4.47
N ARG A 319 30.41 -11.31 3.91
CA ARG A 319 31.37 -10.52 4.69
C ARG A 319 31.13 -9.02 4.70
N SER A 320 30.54 -8.48 3.63
CA SER A 320 30.39 -7.03 3.44
C SER A 320 28.92 -6.62 3.26
N PRO A 321 28.37 -5.72 4.10
CA PRO A 321 27.00 -5.25 3.95
C PRO A 321 26.83 -4.50 2.63
N PHE A 322 25.67 -4.66 1.99
CA PHE A 322 25.34 -3.90 0.77
C PHE A 322 25.19 -2.40 1.07
N PRO A 323 25.51 -1.50 0.11
CA PRO A 323 25.16 -0.09 0.18
C PRO A 323 23.66 0.07 0.45
N GLU A 324 23.26 1.04 1.28
CA GLU A 324 21.86 1.25 1.68
C GLU A 324 20.96 1.49 0.45
N ILE A 325 21.46 2.24 -0.53
CA ILE A 325 20.78 2.46 -1.83
C ILE A 325 20.55 1.18 -2.65
N SER A 326 21.33 0.12 -2.39
CA SER A 326 21.25 -1.17 -3.09
C SER A 326 20.48 -2.24 -2.31
N VAL A 327 20.02 -1.95 -1.08
CA VAL A 327 19.36 -2.94 -0.21
C VAL A 327 18.12 -3.55 -0.88
N MET A 328 17.33 -2.75 -1.61
CA MET A 328 16.16 -3.23 -2.38
C MET A 328 16.54 -4.21 -3.50
N HIS A 329 17.78 -4.14 -4.00
CA HIS A 329 18.30 -5.01 -5.04
C HIS A 329 19.05 -6.25 -4.50
N THR A 330 19.30 -6.37 -3.19
CA THR A 330 20.08 -7.48 -2.59
C THR A 330 19.67 -8.88 -3.10
N ARG A 331 18.36 -9.14 -3.21
CA ARG A 331 17.80 -10.42 -3.71
C ARG A 331 18.04 -10.72 -5.19
N ARG A 332 18.53 -9.75 -5.97
CA ARG A 332 18.87 -9.87 -7.40
C ARG A 332 20.36 -10.16 -7.62
N PHE A 333 21.16 -10.12 -6.54
CA PHE A 333 22.57 -10.46 -6.51
C PHE A 333 22.83 -11.79 -5.76
N GLN A 334 21.80 -12.64 -5.65
CA GLN A 334 21.82 -13.95 -4.96
C GLN A 334 21.31 -15.04 -5.92
#